data_AF-A0A0U1R3B4-F1
#
_entry.id   AF-A0A0U1R3B4-F1
#
_cell.length_a   1.000
_cell.length_b   1.000
_cell.length_c   1.000
_cell.angle_alpha   90.00
_cell.angle_beta   90.00
_cell.angle_gamma   90.00
#
_symmetry.space_group_name_H-M   'P 1'
#
loop_
_entity.id
_entity.type
_entity.pdbx_description
1 polymer ?
#
loop_
_entity_poly.entity_id
_entity_poly.type
_entity_poly.pdbx_seq_one_letter_code
_entity_poly.pdbx_strand_id
1 'polypeptide(L)'
;MLITWVSRKGLKRFKNNDAVALYENNKIFIAIAVDAAEKNNTSHESDLAKYWANAVIAECNFRIDSTSMLKIDINEIVAILREKQKNLRHNYLHETASYAVVFLDKELQVVTTLHCGDCLFGSQKNTPSINWLIKPHNTHQQQMQLLAAGCQCHSHAYSRFTLTRYLNARRFYTPELNEFPITDMEQLILSTDGYWAEHIGERIAWEKLEDDASVLRINLSEEKTLDIQSDCENFVTYTIY
;
A
#
# COMPACT_ATOMS: atom_id res chain seq x y z
N MET A 1 -11.67 -13.18 -9.19
CA MET A 1 -10.73 -12.86 -8.10
C MET A 1 -11.55 -12.60 -6.85
N LEU A 2 -11.28 -13.35 -5.77
CA LEU A 2 -11.80 -13.01 -4.45
C LEU A 2 -10.92 -11.91 -3.87
N ILE A 3 -11.54 -10.82 -3.42
CA ILE A 3 -10.86 -9.69 -2.77
C ILE A 3 -11.34 -9.61 -1.33
N THR A 4 -10.39 -9.62 -0.39
CA THR A 4 -10.67 -9.42 1.03
C THR A 4 -9.88 -8.23 1.54
N TRP A 5 -10.58 -7.27 2.15
CA TRP A 5 -9.96 -6.18 2.90
C TRP A 5 -10.23 -6.37 4.38
N VAL A 6 -9.18 -6.47 5.18
CA VAL A 6 -9.28 -6.45 6.65
C VAL A 6 -8.52 -5.23 7.15
N SER A 7 -9.15 -4.40 7.96
CA SER A 7 -8.55 -3.21 8.53
C SER A 7 -9.08 -2.94 9.92
N ARG A 8 -8.18 -2.62 10.85
CA ARG A 8 -8.55 -2.29 12.23
C ARG A 8 -7.66 -1.20 12.78
N LYS A 9 -8.27 -0.36 13.60
CA LYS A 9 -7.60 0.63 14.42
C LYS A 9 -6.73 -0.03 15.51
N GLY A 10 -5.53 0.50 15.69
CA GLY A 10 -4.67 0.14 16.81
C GLY A 10 -5.16 0.65 18.17
N LEU A 11 -4.75 -0.01 19.25
CA LEU A 11 -5.10 0.38 20.62
C LEU A 11 -4.47 1.72 21.04
N LYS A 12 -3.36 2.13 20.41
CA LYS A 12 -2.69 3.41 20.69
C LYS A 12 -3.06 4.52 19.71
N ARG A 13 -3.97 4.24 18.76
CA ARG A 13 -4.41 5.19 17.74
C ARG A 13 -5.76 5.81 18.09
N PHE A 14 -5.91 7.09 17.77
CA PHE A 14 -7.18 7.80 17.92
C PHE A 14 -8.20 7.31 16.89
N LYS A 15 -7.74 7.10 15.65
CA LYS A 15 -8.55 6.58 14.54
C LYS A 15 -7.70 5.72 13.60
N ASN A 16 -8.39 4.92 12.80
CA ASN A 16 -7.76 4.14 11.74
C ASN A 16 -7.38 5.06 10.56
N ASN A 17 -6.09 5.22 10.32
CA ASN A 17 -5.51 6.04 9.26
C ASN A 17 -5.00 5.22 8.07
N ASP A 18 -5.37 3.95 8.00
CA ASP A 18 -5.14 3.13 6.82
C ASP A 18 -6.30 3.29 5.83
N ALA A 19 -6.01 3.14 4.54
CA ALA A 19 -7.02 3.08 3.49
C ALA A 19 -6.57 2.23 2.30
N VAL A 20 -7.55 1.75 1.55
CA VAL A 20 -7.33 1.08 0.28
C VAL A 20 -8.28 1.59 -0.78
N ALA A 21 -7.78 1.71 -2.01
CA ALA A 21 -8.62 1.91 -3.18
C ALA A 21 -8.21 0.95 -4.29
N LEU A 22 -9.18 0.46 -5.07
CA LEU A 22 -8.89 -0.43 -6.19
C LEU A 22 -9.73 -0.14 -7.43
N TYR A 23 -9.19 -0.52 -8.57
CA TYR A 23 -9.83 -0.51 -9.87
C TYR A 23 -9.67 -1.87 -10.55
N GLU A 24 -10.72 -2.40 -11.18
CA GLU A 24 -10.64 -3.64 -11.94
C GLU A 24 -11.43 -3.60 -13.26
N ASN A 25 -10.82 -4.10 -14.33
CA ASN A 25 -11.57 -4.52 -15.53
C ASN A 25 -11.03 -5.87 -16.06
N ASN A 26 -11.48 -6.26 -17.26
CA ASN A 26 -11.07 -7.54 -17.86
C ASN A 26 -9.57 -7.63 -18.19
N LYS A 27 -8.85 -6.51 -18.32
CA LYS A 27 -7.45 -6.45 -18.76
C LYS A 27 -6.48 -6.17 -17.62
N ILE A 28 -6.90 -5.36 -16.66
CA ILE A 28 -6.02 -4.88 -15.59
C ILE A 28 -6.71 -4.85 -14.24
N PHE A 29 -5.90 -4.90 -13.19
CA PHE A 29 -6.30 -4.62 -11.82
C PHE A 29 -5.29 -3.67 -11.20
N ILE A 30 -5.77 -2.65 -10.49
CA ILE A 30 -4.94 -1.68 -9.79
C ILE A 30 -5.44 -1.62 -8.35
N ALA A 31 -4.55 -1.68 -7.37
CA ALA A 31 -4.89 -1.38 -5.99
C ALA A 31 -3.81 -0.51 -5.37
N ILE A 32 -4.19 0.36 -4.45
CA ILE A 32 -3.29 1.14 -3.63
C ILE A 32 -3.69 0.98 -2.17
N ALA A 33 -2.77 0.50 -1.34
CA ALA A 33 -2.88 0.56 0.12
C ALA A 33 -2.06 1.76 0.61
N VAL A 34 -2.61 2.49 1.58
CA VAL A 34 -2.03 3.72 2.13
C VAL A 34 -2.14 3.67 3.65
N ASP A 35 -1.07 4.08 4.31
CA ASP A 35 -0.93 4.18 5.76
C ASP A 35 -0.48 5.60 6.08
N ALA A 36 -1.37 6.41 6.66
CA ALA A 36 -1.06 7.79 7.01
C ALA A 36 -0.64 7.92 8.48
N ALA A 37 0.45 8.64 8.71
CA ALA A 37 0.97 8.86 10.06
C ALA A 37 -0.02 9.68 10.89
N GLU A 38 -0.43 9.14 12.05
CA GLU A 38 -1.24 9.88 13.01
C GLU A 38 -0.42 11.02 13.66
N LYS A 39 -0.99 12.22 13.67
CA LYS A 39 -0.40 13.37 14.36
C LYS A 39 -1.17 13.71 15.63
N ASN A 40 -0.43 13.95 16.70
CA ASN A 40 -0.95 14.29 18.03
C ASN A 40 -1.72 15.63 18.13
N ASN A 41 -1.91 16.37 17.03
CA ASN A 41 -2.68 17.61 17.04
C ASN A 41 -4.15 17.31 16.72
N THR A 42 -4.95 17.28 17.78
CA THR A 42 -6.39 16.97 17.82
C THR A 42 -7.31 17.90 17.02
N SER A 43 -6.78 18.95 16.37
CA SER A 43 -7.57 19.96 15.66
C SER A 43 -7.77 19.67 14.16
N HIS A 44 -7.06 18.70 13.58
CA HIS A 44 -7.25 18.30 12.18
C HIS A 44 -7.57 16.81 12.09
N GLU A 45 -8.80 16.49 11.66
CA GLU A 45 -9.13 15.15 11.19
C GLU A 45 -8.40 14.90 9.86
N SER A 46 -7.17 14.38 9.93
CA SER A 46 -6.42 13.94 8.75
C SER A 46 -7.11 12.76 8.06
N ASP A 47 -7.54 12.92 6.82
CA ASP A 47 -8.08 11.84 5.98
C ASP A 47 -7.12 11.49 4.82
N LEU A 48 -5.83 11.81 4.96
CA LEU A 48 -4.84 11.70 3.90
C LEU A 48 -4.81 10.32 3.25
N ALA A 49 -4.86 9.23 4.01
CA ALA A 49 -4.83 7.89 3.43
C ALA A 49 -6.01 7.66 2.47
N LYS A 50 -7.23 8.01 2.91
CA LYS A 50 -8.45 7.90 2.11
C LYS A 50 -8.39 8.81 0.90
N TYR A 51 -8.02 10.09 1.10
CA TYR A 51 -7.87 11.06 0.03
C TYR A 51 -6.86 10.55 -1.02
N TRP A 52 -5.69 10.10 -0.59
CA TRP A 52 -4.61 9.68 -1.47
C TRP A 52 -5.01 8.45 -2.28
N ALA A 53 -5.50 7.40 -1.61
CA ALA A 53 -5.95 6.18 -2.25
C ALA A 53 -7.03 6.49 -3.31
N ASN A 54 -8.03 7.27 -2.91
CA ASN A 54 -9.14 7.64 -3.77
C ASN A 54 -8.70 8.51 -4.96
N ALA A 55 -7.94 9.57 -4.72
CA ALA A 55 -7.53 10.51 -5.75
C ALA A 55 -6.66 9.87 -6.84
N VAL A 56 -5.81 8.90 -6.46
CA VAL A 56 -4.97 8.16 -7.42
C VAL A 56 -5.82 7.22 -8.27
N ILE A 57 -6.65 6.38 -7.64
CA ILE A 57 -7.45 5.39 -8.39
C ILE A 57 -8.56 6.05 -9.21
N ALA A 58 -9.18 7.12 -8.72
CA ALA A 58 -10.17 7.88 -9.48
C ALA A 58 -9.56 8.47 -10.77
N GLU A 59 -8.33 8.98 -10.71
CA GLU A 59 -7.62 9.47 -11.89
C GLU A 59 -7.22 8.34 -12.84
N CYS A 60 -6.79 7.19 -12.32
CA CYS A 60 -6.57 6.00 -13.15
C CYS A 60 -7.86 5.62 -13.90
N ASN A 61 -8.99 5.51 -13.19
CA ASN A 61 -10.29 5.20 -13.77
C ASN A 61 -10.65 6.23 -14.87
N PHE A 62 -10.55 7.52 -14.56
CA PHE A 62 -10.85 8.59 -15.52
C PHE A 62 -10.01 8.49 -16.81
N ARG A 63 -8.70 8.22 -16.70
CA ARG A 63 -7.83 8.07 -17.88
C ARG A 63 -8.14 6.81 -18.68
N ILE A 64 -8.48 5.71 -18.01
CA ILE A 64 -8.84 4.46 -18.68
C ILE A 64 -10.15 4.64 -19.46
N ASP A 65 -11.17 5.24 -18.85
CA ASP A 65 -12.49 5.45 -19.46
C ASP A 65 -12.44 6.48 -20.61
N SER A 66 -11.62 7.53 -20.47
CA SER A 66 -11.52 8.61 -21.47
C SER A 66 -10.76 8.22 -22.72
N THR A 67 -9.98 7.14 -22.68
CA THR A 67 -9.05 6.78 -23.75
C THR A 67 -9.40 5.42 -24.33
N SER A 68 -10.29 5.39 -25.33
CA SER A 68 -10.79 4.20 -26.03
C SER A 68 -9.70 3.27 -26.59
N MET A 69 -8.43 3.69 -26.62
CA MET A 69 -7.33 2.99 -27.28
C MET A 69 -6.02 2.86 -26.49
N LEU A 70 -5.87 3.47 -25.30
CA LEU A 70 -4.61 3.41 -24.55
C LEU A 70 -4.82 2.72 -23.20
N LYS A 71 -4.17 1.56 -23.05
CA LYS A 71 -3.95 0.90 -21.76
C LYS A 71 -3.16 1.88 -20.89
N ILE A 72 -3.65 2.19 -19.68
CA ILE A 72 -2.82 2.89 -18.70
C ILE A 72 -1.57 2.04 -18.43
N ASP A 73 -0.40 2.66 -18.45
CA ASP A 73 0.86 2.01 -18.15
C ASP A 73 1.45 2.50 -16.83
N ILE A 74 2.60 1.96 -16.46
CA ILE A 74 3.28 2.31 -15.21
C ILE A 74 3.78 3.76 -15.21
N ASN A 75 4.19 4.30 -16.35
CA ASN A 75 4.64 5.69 -16.45
C ASN A 75 3.49 6.67 -16.22
N GLU A 76 2.31 6.35 -16.74
CA GLU A 76 1.08 7.09 -16.47
C GLU A 76 0.72 7.04 -14.99
N ILE A 77 0.81 5.89 -14.31
CA ILE A 77 0.58 5.80 -12.86
C ILE A 77 1.58 6.66 -12.08
N VAL A 78 2.87 6.65 -12.45
CA VAL A 78 3.89 7.53 -11.84
C VAL A 78 3.56 9.01 -12.09
N ALA A 79 3.08 9.36 -13.29
CA ALA A 79 2.67 10.71 -13.61
C ALA A 79 1.46 11.16 -12.77
N ILE A 80 0.47 10.29 -12.60
CA ILE A 80 -0.70 10.50 -11.72
C ILE A 80 -0.25 10.73 -10.28
N LEU A 81 0.60 9.84 -9.73
CA LEU A 81 1.14 10.00 -8.38
C LEU A 81 1.84 11.35 -8.21
N ARG A 82 2.67 11.74 -9.19
CA ARG A 82 3.38 13.03 -9.17
C ARG A 82 2.41 14.22 -9.22
N GLU A 83 1.36 14.13 -10.02
CA GLU A 83 0.36 15.18 -10.17
C GLU A 83 -0.46 15.33 -8.89
N LYS A 84 -1.03 14.24 -8.36
CA LYS A 84 -1.83 14.28 -7.12
C LYS A 84 -0.99 14.69 -5.92
N GLN A 85 0.30 14.37 -5.87
CA GLN A 85 1.20 14.80 -4.80
C GLN A 85 1.27 16.34 -4.69
N LYS A 86 1.19 17.06 -5.82
CA LYS A 86 1.21 18.54 -5.81
C LYS A 86 0.02 19.13 -5.08
N ASN A 87 -1.14 18.47 -5.17
CA ASN A 87 -2.38 18.92 -4.54
C ASN A 87 -2.36 18.77 -3.01
N LEU A 88 -1.47 17.93 -2.46
CA LEU A 88 -1.33 17.75 -1.02
C LEU A 88 -0.93 19.04 -0.29
N ARG A 89 -0.31 20.00 -0.99
CA ARG A 89 0.14 21.26 -0.37
C ARG A 89 -0.98 22.11 0.20
N HIS A 90 -2.21 21.93 -0.28
CA HIS A 90 -3.35 22.74 0.14
C HIS A 90 -3.95 22.27 1.47
N ASN A 91 -4.17 20.96 1.61
CA ASN A 91 -4.91 20.41 2.76
C ASN A 91 -4.06 19.49 3.64
N TYR A 92 -2.92 19.00 3.15
CA TYR A 92 -2.11 17.95 3.77
C TYR A 92 -0.63 18.34 3.89
N LEU A 93 -0.33 19.65 4.00
CA LEU A 93 1.04 20.20 3.92
C LEU A 93 2.03 19.53 4.88
N HIS A 94 1.55 19.19 6.07
CA HIS A 94 2.36 18.60 7.13
C HIS A 94 2.22 17.09 7.21
N GLU A 95 1.25 16.50 6.53
CA GLU A 95 0.93 15.08 6.66
C GLU A 95 1.87 14.22 5.82
N THR A 96 2.01 12.97 6.26
CA THR A 96 2.90 12.00 5.67
C THR A 96 2.23 10.65 5.62
N ALA A 97 2.54 9.86 4.60
CA ALA A 97 2.01 8.51 4.47
C ALA A 97 3.01 7.56 3.80
N SER A 98 2.85 6.28 4.07
CA SER A 98 3.38 5.19 3.26
C SER A 98 2.31 4.72 2.27
N TYR A 99 2.71 4.21 1.11
CA TYR A 99 1.80 3.57 0.19
C TYR A 99 2.48 2.47 -0.63
N ALA A 100 1.69 1.50 -1.06
CA ALA A 100 2.07 0.51 -2.06
C ALA A 100 0.94 0.33 -3.08
N VAL A 101 1.29 0.49 -4.36
CA VAL A 101 0.44 0.25 -5.52
C VAL A 101 0.79 -1.11 -6.11
N VAL A 102 -0.23 -1.89 -6.45
CA VAL A 102 -0.15 -3.07 -7.31
C VAL A 102 -0.84 -2.74 -8.62
N PHE A 103 -0.15 -2.99 -9.73
CA PHE A 103 -0.67 -2.99 -11.09
C PHE A 103 -0.53 -4.41 -11.65
N LEU A 104 -1.65 -5.08 -11.86
CA LEU A 104 -1.73 -6.40 -12.43
C LEU A 104 -2.18 -6.30 -13.89
N ASP A 105 -1.31 -6.72 -14.79
CA ASP A 105 -1.60 -6.93 -16.20
C ASP A 105 -2.07 -8.37 -16.43
N LYS A 106 -3.38 -8.55 -16.65
CA LYS A 106 -3.98 -9.89 -16.80
C LYS A 106 -3.63 -10.54 -18.13
N GLU A 107 -3.24 -9.76 -19.13
CA GLU A 107 -2.83 -10.30 -20.44
C GLU A 107 -1.38 -10.75 -20.40
N LEU A 108 -0.49 -9.92 -19.86
CA LEU A 108 0.93 -10.24 -19.74
C LEU A 108 1.24 -11.19 -18.58
N GLN A 109 0.30 -11.39 -17.67
CA GLN A 109 0.47 -12.18 -16.45
C GLN A 109 1.62 -11.65 -15.58
N VAL A 110 1.71 -10.32 -15.46
CA VAL A 110 2.74 -9.60 -14.73
C VAL A 110 2.11 -8.72 -13.66
N VAL A 111 2.72 -8.69 -12.49
CA VAL A 111 2.43 -7.73 -11.42
C VAL A 111 3.59 -6.75 -11.31
N THR A 112 3.30 -5.48 -11.50
CA THR A 112 4.22 -4.38 -11.18
C THR A 112 3.77 -3.72 -9.89
N THR A 113 4.72 -3.36 -9.05
CA THR A 113 4.48 -2.64 -7.80
C THR A 113 5.17 -1.29 -7.83
N LEU A 114 4.53 -0.29 -7.22
CA LEU A 114 5.12 1.02 -6.96
C LEU A 114 4.92 1.36 -5.50
N HIS A 115 5.99 1.60 -4.74
CA HIS A 115 5.84 1.88 -3.31
C HIS A 115 6.75 3.00 -2.80
N CYS A 116 6.32 3.62 -1.71
CA CYS A 116 7.03 4.65 -0.97
C CYS A 116 6.69 4.48 0.51
N GLY A 117 7.69 4.43 1.39
CA GLY A 117 7.45 4.06 2.80
C GLY A 117 7.52 2.56 3.03
N ASP A 118 6.75 2.08 3.99
CA ASP A 118 6.81 0.75 4.59
C ASP A 118 5.54 -0.09 4.43
N CYS A 119 4.58 0.34 3.60
CA CYS A 119 3.59 -0.60 3.09
C CYS A 119 4.28 -1.66 2.22
N LEU A 120 3.89 -2.93 2.40
CA LEU A 120 4.50 -4.06 1.72
C LEU A 120 3.56 -4.76 0.76
N PHE A 121 4.19 -5.39 -0.23
CA PHE A 121 3.61 -6.31 -1.17
C PHE A 121 4.25 -7.68 -0.99
N GLY A 122 3.42 -8.71 -0.99
CA GLY A 122 3.87 -10.09 -0.92
C GLY A 122 2.96 -11.01 -1.71
N SER A 123 3.42 -12.24 -1.88
CA SER A 123 2.64 -13.31 -2.47
C SER A 123 2.56 -14.52 -1.52
N GLN A 124 1.54 -15.34 -1.73
CA GLN A 124 1.36 -16.59 -1.02
C GLN A 124 1.02 -17.68 -2.04
N LYS A 125 1.63 -18.87 -1.86
CA LYS A 125 1.43 -20.07 -2.69
C LYS A 125 1.45 -21.30 -1.79
N ASN A 126 0.34 -22.05 -1.71
CA ASN A 126 0.19 -23.34 -1.01
C ASN A 126 0.74 -23.45 0.43
N THR A 127 1.12 -22.36 1.07
CA THR A 127 1.78 -22.29 2.37
C THR A 127 1.14 -21.18 3.19
N PRO A 128 1.13 -21.26 4.53
CA PRO A 128 0.56 -20.21 5.38
C PRO A 128 1.44 -18.95 5.46
N SER A 129 2.70 -19.04 5.04
CA SER A 129 3.67 -17.93 5.12
C SER A 129 3.57 -17.00 3.92
N ILE A 130 3.61 -15.70 4.19
CA ILE A 130 3.67 -14.66 3.16
C ILE A 130 5.13 -14.49 2.72
N ASN A 131 5.36 -14.54 1.41
CA ASN A 131 6.63 -14.16 0.81
C ASN A 131 6.62 -12.65 0.49
N TRP A 132 7.27 -11.83 1.33
CA TRP A 132 7.37 -10.39 1.10
C TRP A 132 8.36 -10.04 0.00
N LEU A 133 7.83 -9.52 -1.12
CA LEU A 133 8.56 -9.32 -2.37
C LEU A 133 9.19 -7.92 -2.48
N ILE A 134 8.64 -6.93 -1.78
CA ILE A 134 9.25 -5.60 -1.64
C ILE A 134 9.76 -5.40 -0.21
N LYS A 135 10.65 -4.42 0.00
CA LYS A 135 11.27 -4.13 1.29
C LYS A 135 10.85 -2.75 1.79
N PRO A 136 10.63 -2.56 3.10
CA PRO A 136 10.19 -1.27 3.62
C PRO A 136 11.29 -0.22 3.49
N HIS A 137 10.92 1.03 3.20
CA HIS A 137 11.85 2.14 3.14
C HIS A 137 12.14 2.72 4.53
N ASN A 138 12.72 1.95 5.44
CA ASN A 138 13.11 2.42 6.78
C ASN A 138 14.60 2.26 7.07
N THR A 139 15.07 2.91 8.14
CA THR A 139 16.50 2.85 8.51
C THR A 139 16.96 1.46 8.92
N HIS A 140 16.05 0.61 9.45
CA HIS A 140 16.34 -0.80 9.72
C HIS A 140 16.74 -1.54 8.43
N GLN A 141 15.96 -1.39 7.37
CA GLN A 141 16.23 -2.04 6.09
C GLN A 141 17.55 -1.55 5.47
N GLN A 142 17.85 -0.25 5.57
CA GLN A 142 19.14 0.29 5.11
C GLN A 142 20.31 -0.29 5.91
N GLN A 143 20.15 -0.40 7.23
CA GLN A 143 21.15 -1.03 8.09
C GLN A 143 21.41 -2.49 7.69
N MET A 144 20.35 -3.27 7.43
CA MET A 144 20.50 -4.66 6.98
C MET A 144 21.28 -4.76 5.66
N GLN A 145 21.06 -3.84 4.72
CA GLN A 145 21.82 -3.78 3.47
C GLN A 145 23.29 -3.45 3.71
N LEU A 146 23.59 -2.50 4.61
CA LEU A 146 24.96 -2.14 4.98
C LEU A 146 25.70 -3.31 5.66
N LEU A 147 25.02 -4.02 6.58
CA LEU A 147 25.58 -5.21 7.23
C LEU A 147 25.89 -6.32 6.22
N ALA A 148 24.98 -6.57 5.27
CA ALA A 148 25.20 -7.53 4.20
C ALA A 148 26.37 -7.14 3.28
N ALA A 149 26.65 -5.83 3.14
CA ALA A 149 27.80 -5.29 2.44
C ALA A 149 29.10 -5.26 3.29
N GLY A 150 29.08 -5.79 4.51
CA GLY A 150 30.24 -5.85 5.41
C GLY A 150 30.54 -4.54 6.15
N CYS A 151 29.63 -3.56 6.12
CA CYS A 151 29.79 -2.31 6.86
C CYS A 151 29.40 -2.50 8.34
N GLN A 152 30.24 -1.98 9.26
CA GLN A 152 29.89 -1.93 10.67
C GLN A 152 28.93 -0.77 10.94
N CYS A 153 27.77 -1.07 11.52
CA CYS A 153 26.79 -0.07 11.94
C CYS A 153 26.15 -0.49 13.26
N HIS A 154 25.90 0.47 14.15
CA HIS A 154 25.26 0.21 15.45
C HIS A 154 23.75 0.02 15.26
N SER A 155 23.18 -1.05 15.83
CA SER A 155 21.73 -1.26 15.80
C SER A 155 21.02 -0.27 16.73
N HIS A 156 20.03 0.45 16.21
CA HIS A 156 19.12 1.25 17.02
C HIS A 156 17.79 0.52 17.21
N ALA A 157 17.30 0.47 18.45
CA ALA A 157 16.07 -0.23 18.83
C ALA A 157 14.78 0.29 18.15
N TYR A 158 14.84 1.44 17.48
CA TYR A 158 13.69 2.10 16.82
C TYR A 158 13.89 2.36 15.33
N SER A 159 14.86 1.68 14.69
CA SER A 159 15.20 1.94 13.28
C SER A 159 14.07 1.58 12.30
N ARG A 160 13.11 0.74 12.69
CA ARG A 160 11.95 0.41 11.85
C ARG A 160 10.95 1.56 11.69
N PHE A 161 10.78 2.39 12.72
CA PHE A 161 9.83 3.52 12.72
C PHE A 161 10.36 4.77 12.01
N THR A 162 11.65 4.78 11.62
CA THR A 162 12.24 5.91 10.90
C THR A 162 12.23 5.63 9.41
N LEU A 163 11.26 6.24 8.71
CA LEU A 163 11.14 6.15 7.26
C LEU A 163 12.20 6.99 6.54
N THR A 164 12.71 6.43 5.45
CA THR A 164 13.75 7.00 4.58
C THR A 164 13.17 7.51 3.26
N ARG A 165 11.97 7.02 2.91
CA ARG A 165 11.08 7.54 1.87
C ARG A 165 9.66 7.48 2.40
N TYR A 166 8.87 8.50 2.08
CA TYR A 166 7.44 8.57 2.42
C TYR A 166 6.79 9.65 1.57
N LEU A 167 5.48 9.55 1.37
CA LEU A 167 4.67 10.59 0.76
C LEU A 167 4.63 11.81 1.69
N ASN A 168 4.82 13.00 1.12
CA ASN A 168 4.56 14.26 1.78
C ASN A 168 4.23 15.33 0.73
N ALA A 169 3.70 16.48 1.14
CA ALA A 169 3.34 17.56 0.23
C ALA A 169 4.54 18.35 -0.36
N ARG A 170 5.72 18.24 0.25
CA ARG A 170 6.87 19.09 -0.10
C ARG A 170 7.63 18.57 -1.30
N ARG A 171 7.88 17.26 -1.35
CA ARG A 171 8.73 16.62 -2.36
C ARG A 171 8.08 15.34 -2.87
N PHE A 172 8.03 15.22 -4.20
CA PHE A 172 7.75 13.94 -4.84
C PHE A 172 9.01 13.06 -4.82
N TYR A 173 8.87 11.87 -4.25
CA TYR A 173 9.83 10.78 -4.41
C TYR A 173 9.30 9.85 -5.50
N THR A 174 10.11 9.59 -6.52
CA THR A 174 9.77 8.53 -7.48
C THR A 174 9.61 7.22 -6.71
N PRO A 175 8.46 6.54 -6.79
CA PRO A 175 8.26 5.28 -6.09
C PRO A 175 9.23 4.22 -6.59
N GLU A 176 9.60 3.30 -5.71
CA GLU A 176 10.39 2.15 -6.11
C GLU A 176 9.51 1.17 -6.89
N LEU A 177 10.00 0.78 -8.07
CA LEU A 177 9.30 -0.07 -9.02
C LEU A 177 9.90 -1.47 -8.98
N ASN A 178 9.04 -2.49 -8.79
CA ASN A 178 9.42 -3.89 -8.91
C ASN A 178 8.42 -4.63 -9.79
N GLU A 179 8.89 -5.59 -10.58
CA GLU A 179 8.07 -6.38 -11.49
C GLU A 179 8.25 -7.87 -11.20
N PHE A 180 7.13 -8.61 -11.19
CA PHE A 180 7.09 -10.03 -10.85
C PHE A 180 6.14 -10.79 -11.78
N PRO A 181 6.51 -12.00 -12.25
CA PRO A 181 5.58 -12.87 -12.96
C PRO A 181 4.55 -13.49 -12.02
N ILE A 182 3.31 -13.67 -12.49
CA ILE A 182 2.21 -14.28 -11.70
C ILE A 182 2.36 -15.78 -11.53
N THR A 183 3.16 -16.45 -12.36
CA THR A 183 3.21 -17.92 -12.47
C THR A 183 3.42 -18.66 -11.13
N ASP A 184 3.94 -17.98 -10.11
CA ASP A 184 4.16 -18.51 -8.76
C ASP A 184 3.37 -17.80 -7.66
N MET A 185 2.28 -17.12 -8.00
CA MET A 185 1.42 -16.39 -7.07
C MET A 185 -0.02 -16.92 -7.14
N GLU A 186 -0.54 -17.41 -6.01
CA GLU A 186 -1.97 -17.75 -5.90
C GLU A 186 -2.76 -16.59 -5.28
N GLN A 187 -2.14 -15.94 -4.29
CA GLN A 187 -2.69 -14.78 -3.63
C GLN A 187 -1.69 -13.63 -3.64
N LEU A 188 -2.18 -12.45 -4.00
CA LEU A 188 -1.47 -11.18 -3.87
C LEU A 188 -1.86 -10.52 -2.54
N ILE A 189 -0.89 -9.93 -1.86
CA ILE A 189 -1.08 -9.32 -0.54
C ILE A 189 -0.48 -7.92 -0.54
N LEU A 190 -1.27 -6.92 -0.18
CA LEU A 190 -0.84 -5.56 0.15
C LEU A 190 -1.12 -5.31 1.63
N SER A 191 -0.17 -4.73 2.37
CA SER A 191 -0.34 -4.52 3.81
C SER A 191 0.36 -3.28 4.35
N THR A 192 -0.19 -2.73 5.43
CA THR A 192 0.43 -1.68 6.27
C THR A 192 1.34 -2.29 7.34
N ASP A 193 2.12 -1.47 8.05
CA ASP A 193 3.16 -1.97 8.94
C ASP A 193 2.63 -2.62 10.22
N GLY A 194 1.49 -2.17 10.75
CA GLY A 194 0.79 -2.86 11.84
C GLY A 194 0.41 -4.30 11.47
N TYR A 195 0.18 -4.59 10.19
CA TYR A 195 -0.07 -5.97 9.75
C TYR A 195 1.23 -6.78 9.59
N TRP A 196 2.18 -6.33 8.77
CA TRP A 196 3.34 -7.18 8.47
C TRP A 196 4.36 -7.21 9.62
N ALA A 197 4.52 -6.11 10.37
CA ALA A 197 5.49 -5.99 11.44
C ALA A 197 4.92 -6.53 12.76
N GLU A 198 3.77 -6.03 13.22
CA GLU A 198 3.19 -6.44 14.51
C GLU A 198 2.42 -7.76 14.39
N HIS A 199 1.40 -7.83 13.53
CA HIS A 199 0.56 -9.03 13.45
C HIS A 199 1.34 -10.26 12.96
N ILE A 200 2.06 -10.15 11.85
CA ILE A 200 2.81 -11.27 11.27
C ILE A 200 4.19 -11.43 11.91
N GLY A 201 4.96 -10.35 12.04
CA GLY A 201 6.33 -10.38 12.56
C GLY A 201 6.39 -10.66 14.06
N GLU A 202 5.63 -9.93 14.86
CA GLU A 202 5.59 -10.03 16.33
C GLU A 202 4.52 -11.01 16.84
N ARG A 203 3.68 -11.56 15.94
CA ARG A 203 2.62 -12.54 16.25
C ARG A 203 1.57 -12.00 17.24
N ILE A 204 1.29 -10.71 17.14
CA ILE A 204 0.29 -10.06 17.99
C ILE A 204 -1.10 -10.29 17.38
N ALA A 205 -2.06 -10.69 18.20
CA ALA A 205 -3.44 -10.87 17.76
C ALA A 205 -4.08 -9.52 17.36
N TRP A 206 -4.99 -9.53 16.38
CA TRP A 206 -5.62 -8.33 15.82
C TRP A 206 -6.19 -7.37 16.87
N GLU A 207 -6.82 -7.91 17.92
CA GLU A 207 -7.44 -7.14 19.00
C GLU A 207 -6.43 -6.52 19.99
N LYS A 208 -5.14 -6.82 19.84
CA LYS A 208 -4.04 -6.35 20.70
C LYS A 208 -3.01 -5.48 19.98
N LEU A 209 -3.20 -5.23 18.68
CA LEU A 209 -2.28 -4.40 17.90
C LEU A 209 -2.25 -2.98 18.45
N GLU A 210 -1.05 -2.41 18.54
CA GLU A 210 -0.89 -1.05 19.03
C GLU A 210 -1.11 -0.05 17.90
N ASP A 211 -0.64 -0.37 16.70
CA ASP A 211 -0.82 0.40 15.47
C ASP A 211 -2.07 0.00 14.68
N ASP A 212 -2.51 0.89 13.79
CA ASP A 212 -3.46 0.53 12.74
C ASP A 212 -2.87 -0.58 11.88
N ALA A 213 -3.70 -1.53 11.52
CA ALA A 213 -3.25 -2.67 10.74
C ALA A 213 -4.26 -2.97 9.66
N SER A 214 -3.76 -3.16 8.45
CA SER A 214 -4.60 -3.49 7.32
C SER A 214 -3.91 -4.40 6.32
N VAL A 215 -4.72 -5.24 5.69
CA VAL A 215 -4.29 -6.17 4.66
C VAL A 215 -5.37 -6.31 3.58
N LEU A 216 -4.96 -6.09 2.33
CA LEU A 216 -5.72 -6.45 1.14
C LEU A 216 -5.18 -7.78 0.62
N ARG A 217 -6.07 -8.77 0.48
CA ARG A 217 -5.78 -10.07 -0.11
C ARG A 217 -6.56 -10.22 -1.40
N ILE A 218 -5.88 -10.65 -2.45
CA ILE A 218 -6.49 -10.90 -3.76
C ILE A 218 -6.16 -12.34 -4.16
N ASN A 219 -7.15 -13.23 -4.10
CA ASN A 219 -7.02 -14.58 -4.62
C ASN A 219 -7.32 -14.59 -6.13
N LEU A 220 -6.32 -14.98 -6.93
CA LEU A 220 -6.38 -14.92 -8.38
C LEU A 220 -7.27 -16.00 -9.01
N SER A 221 -7.41 -17.15 -8.34
CA SER A 221 -8.07 -18.35 -8.87
C SER A 221 -9.54 -18.48 -8.44
N GLU A 222 -10.00 -17.65 -7.52
CA GLU A 222 -11.34 -17.74 -6.95
C GLU A 222 -12.38 -16.86 -7.66
N GLU A 223 -13.65 -17.23 -7.48
CA GLU A 223 -14.81 -16.50 -7.99
C GLU A 223 -14.80 -15.04 -7.53
N LYS A 224 -15.45 -14.19 -8.34
CA LYS A 224 -15.45 -12.76 -8.11
C LYS A 224 -16.35 -12.41 -6.92
N THR A 225 -15.71 -12.22 -5.77
CA THR A 225 -16.37 -11.87 -4.50
C THR A 225 -15.58 -10.76 -3.81
N LEU A 226 -16.27 -9.90 -3.08
CA LEU A 226 -15.67 -8.84 -2.28
C LEU A 226 -16.12 -8.99 -0.83
N ASP A 227 -15.15 -9.16 0.07
CA ASP A 227 -15.35 -9.21 1.52
C ASP A 227 -14.60 -8.06 2.20
N ILE A 228 -15.32 -7.26 2.99
CA ILE A 228 -14.80 -6.06 3.65
C ILE A 228 -15.04 -6.19 5.15
N GLN A 229 -13.95 -6.25 5.90
CA GLN A 229 -13.93 -6.35 7.36
C GLN A 229 -13.13 -5.16 7.90
N SER A 230 -13.77 -3.99 7.97
CA SER A 230 -13.15 -2.76 8.47
C SER A 230 -13.96 -2.15 9.61
N ASP A 231 -13.27 -1.52 10.55
CA ASP A 231 -13.88 -0.74 11.64
C ASP A 231 -14.21 0.71 11.24
N CYS A 232 -13.86 1.12 10.01
CA CYS A 232 -14.23 2.42 9.45
C CYS A 232 -14.40 2.36 7.92
N GLU A 233 -14.99 3.42 7.33
CA GLU A 233 -15.09 3.56 5.88
C GLU A 233 -13.74 3.94 5.26
N ASN A 234 -12.90 2.94 4.96
CA ASN A 234 -11.56 3.15 4.38
C ASN A 234 -11.28 2.27 3.15
N PHE A 235 -12.33 1.78 2.50
CA PHE A 235 -12.26 1.01 1.28
C PHE A 235 -13.01 1.76 0.17
N VAL A 236 -12.35 1.96 -0.97
CA VAL A 236 -12.97 2.52 -2.18
C VAL A 236 -12.75 1.59 -3.36
N THR A 237 -13.75 1.45 -4.23
CA THR A 237 -13.61 0.67 -5.45
C THR A 237 -14.18 1.39 -6.67
N TYR A 238 -13.50 1.23 -7.80
CA TYR A 238 -13.87 1.74 -9.11
C TYR A 238 -13.98 0.57 -10.08
N THR A 239 -15.18 0.37 -10.62
CA THR A 239 -15.51 -0.71 -11.56
C THR A 239 -15.26 -2.12 -11.02
N ILE A 240 -16.34 -2.83 -10.73
CA ILE A 240 -16.37 -4.27 -10.47
C ILE A 240 -17.61 -4.81 -11.21
N TYR A 241 -17.46 -5.26 -12.46
CA TYR A 241 -18.51 -6.03 -13.16
C TYR A 241 -18.54 -7.48 -12.71
#